data_AF-A0A7Y0A998-F1
#
_entry.id   AF-A0A7Y0A998-F1
#
_cell.length_a   1.000
_cell.length_b   1.000
_cell.length_c   1.000
_cell.angle_alpha   90.00
_cell.angle_beta   90.00
_cell.angle_gamma   90.00
#
_symmetry.space_group_name_H-M   'P 1'
#
loop_
_entity.id
_entity.type
_entity.pdbx_description
1 polymer ?
#
loop_
_entity_poly.entity_id
_entity_poly.type
_entity_poly.pdbx_seq_one_letter_code
_entity_poly.pdbx_strand_id
1 'polypeptide(L)'
;MKKAFSDEDLIKNLSLYYLNRHLKKKPIEKYHRTIDQSPLHDREKYKKKTEILLLNSFMHHFPEVQFEDLTCESPDFIAKFNDKKIGIELTEVINHLEMKKIESSLNKIFRQAEILLEQEDTTKYRGVYFLEFHSNIRPDTLENQQEIILNIYKSIKRGKAYGCVKSLRKSFHRRNVFITHEYNMNLFDELCSEKILELIEKKNEKFPYYDTSVDECWLVIVSDMNSIASRYTFIQDKEHLHQVKSPFHKIFHIENLCGNITSIK
;
A
#
# COMPACT_ATOMS: atom_id res chain seq x y z
N MET A 1 -16.22 -17.30 14.38
CA MET A 1 -15.76 -17.25 12.97
C MET A 1 -14.36 -16.69 12.93
N LYS A 2 -13.36 -17.44 12.42
CA LYS A 2 -12.06 -16.85 12.07
C LYS A 2 -12.33 -15.84 10.96
N LYS A 3 -12.21 -14.54 11.23
CA LYS A 3 -12.17 -13.55 10.16
C LYS A 3 -10.96 -13.89 9.29
N ALA A 4 -11.15 -13.96 7.98
CA ALA A 4 -10.04 -14.12 7.06
C ALA A 4 -9.10 -12.92 7.26
N PHE A 5 -7.82 -13.20 7.53
CA PHE A 5 -6.78 -12.20 7.79
C PHE A 5 -6.77 -11.07 6.75
N SER A 6 -7.16 -11.42 5.50
CA SER A 6 -7.29 -10.52 4.37
C SER A 6 -8.23 -9.33 4.63
N ASP A 7 -9.44 -9.54 5.14
CA ASP A 7 -10.44 -8.46 5.18
C ASP A 7 -10.05 -7.35 6.17
N GLU A 8 -9.38 -7.73 7.26
CA GLU A 8 -8.90 -6.76 8.25
C GLU A 8 -7.73 -5.93 7.72
N ASP A 9 -6.82 -6.53 6.95
CA ASP A 9 -5.74 -5.81 6.28
C ASP A 9 -6.30 -4.79 5.27
N LEU A 10 -7.32 -5.16 4.50
CA LEU A 10 -7.98 -4.23 3.57
C LEU A 10 -8.66 -3.07 4.31
N ILE A 11 -9.38 -3.34 5.41
CA ILE A 11 -10.02 -2.29 6.22
C ILE A 11 -8.96 -1.38 6.86
N LYS A 12 -7.84 -1.94 7.31
CA LYS A 12 -6.71 -1.18 7.85
C LYS A 12 -6.12 -0.27 6.77
N ASN A 13 -5.86 -0.79 5.57
CA ASN A 13 -5.36 0.00 4.45
C ASN A 13 -6.34 1.09 4.03
N LEU A 14 -7.64 0.81 4.02
CA LEU A 14 -8.69 1.82 3.78
C LEU A 14 -8.71 2.89 4.90
N SER A 15 -8.46 2.49 6.15
CA SER A 15 -8.35 3.44 7.26
C SER A 15 -7.14 4.34 7.11
N LEU A 16 -5.98 3.78 6.76
CA LEU A 16 -4.76 4.56 6.47
C LEU A 16 -4.96 5.50 5.29
N TYR A 17 -5.61 5.01 4.24
CA TYR A 17 -6.07 5.82 3.11
C TYR A 17 -6.85 7.03 3.61
N TYR A 18 -7.86 6.88 4.46
CA TYR A 18 -8.67 7.99 4.94
C TYR A 18 -7.94 8.95 5.87
N LEU A 19 -6.95 8.45 6.62
CA LEU A 19 -6.13 9.27 7.50
C LEU A 19 -5.07 10.08 6.76
N ASN A 20 -4.66 9.67 5.56
CA ASN A 20 -3.67 10.39 4.77
C ASN A 20 -4.18 11.81 4.44
N ARG A 21 -3.48 12.87 4.85
CA ARG A 21 -3.94 14.25 4.61
C ARG A 21 -3.39 14.88 3.32
N HIS A 22 -2.42 14.24 2.68
CA HIS A 22 -1.74 14.75 1.49
C HIS A 22 -2.58 14.55 0.22
N LEU A 23 -3.46 13.54 0.21
CA LEU A 23 -4.23 13.14 -0.97
C LEU A 23 -5.72 13.45 -0.85
N LYS A 24 -6.28 14.01 -1.92
CA LYS A 24 -7.73 14.25 -2.05
C LYS A 24 -8.48 12.92 -2.03
N LYS A 25 -9.47 12.79 -1.15
CA LYS A 25 -10.29 11.58 -1.05
C LYS A 25 -11.15 11.36 -2.29
N LYS A 26 -11.17 10.11 -2.73
CA LYS A 26 -11.95 9.56 -3.82
C LYS A 26 -12.91 8.53 -3.23
N PRO A 27 -14.05 8.28 -3.90
CA PRO A 27 -15.05 7.35 -3.39
C PRO A 27 -14.61 5.89 -3.59
N ILE A 28 -13.54 5.46 -2.91
CA ILE A 28 -12.99 4.11 -3.01
C ILE A 28 -14.05 3.04 -2.69
N GLU A 29 -14.97 3.31 -1.76
CA GLU A 29 -16.06 2.39 -1.43
C GLU A 29 -17.02 2.16 -2.59
N LYS A 30 -17.12 3.10 -3.54
CA LYS A 30 -17.91 2.88 -4.76
C LYS A 30 -17.27 1.76 -5.57
N TYR A 31 -15.96 1.85 -5.83
CA TYR A 31 -15.23 0.84 -6.59
C TYR A 31 -15.19 -0.51 -5.87
N HIS A 32 -14.96 -0.52 -4.55
CA HIS A 32 -15.02 -1.75 -3.76
C HIS A 32 -16.39 -2.42 -3.85
N ARG A 33 -17.49 -1.66 -3.77
CA ARG A 33 -18.86 -2.19 -3.95
C ARG A 33 -19.07 -2.80 -5.34
N THR A 34 -18.60 -2.13 -6.39
CA THR A 34 -18.67 -2.65 -7.76
C THR A 34 -17.91 -3.97 -7.89
N ILE A 35 -16.71 -4.08 -7.31
CA ILE A 35 -15.92 -5.31 -7.30
C ILE A 35 -16.64 -6.41 -6.49
N ASP A 36 -17.20 -6.10 -5.33
CA ASP A 36 -17.92 -7.08 -4.50
C ASP A 36 -19.15 -7.68 -5.22
N GLN A 37 -19.82 -6.89 -6.06
CA GLN A 37 -20.97 -7.29 -6.88
C GLN A 37 -20.59 -8.11 -8.13
N SER A 38 -19.30 -8.17 -8.48
CA SER A 38 -18.82 -8.93 -9.64
C SER A 38 -18.92 -10.45 -9.42
N PRO A 39 -18.88 -11.25 -10.50
CA PRO A 39 -18.85 -12.72 -10.41
C PRO A 39 -17.47 -13.28 -10.01
N LEU A 40 -16.45 -12.43 -9.79
CA LEU A 40 -15.10 -12.86 -9.42
C LEU A 40 -15.09 -13.67 -8.12
N HIS A 41 -14.09 -14.54 -7.98
CA HIS A 41 -13.86 -15.26 -6.73
C HIS A 41 -13.41 -14.28 -5.62
N ASP A 42 -13.72 -14.57 -4.35
CA ASP A 42 -13.41 -13.68 -3.21
C ASP A 42 -11.93 -13.27 -3.14
N ARG A 43 -11.02 -14.19 -3.50
CA ARG A 43 -9.58 -13.91 -3.57
C ARG A 43 -9.24 -12.86 -4.64
N GLU A 44 -9.88 -12.91 -5.79
CA GLU A 44 -9.67 -11.95 -6.89
C GLU A 44 -10.31 -10.61 -6.56
N LYS A 45 -11.51 -10.62 -5.96
CA LYS A 45 -12.15 -9.41 -5.42
C LYS A 45 -11.24 -8.71 -4.42
N TYR A 46 -10.64 -9.46 -3.49
CA TYR A 46 -9.68 -8.92 -2.53
C TYR A 46 -8.47 -8.29 -3.21
N LYS A 47 -7.89 -8.97 -4.22
CA LYS A 47 -6.77 -8.46 -5.01
C LYS A 47 -7.14 -7.14 -5.70
N LYS A 48 -8.23 -7.11 -6.46
CA LYS A 48 -8.71 -5.90 -7.17
C LYS A 48 -9.01 -4.74 -6.23
N LYS A 49 -9.59 -5.01 -5.05
CA LYS A 49 -9.83 -3.99 -4.01
C LYS A 49 -8.53 -3.42 -3.41
N THR A 50 -7.48 -4.22 -3.35
CA THR A 50 -6.15 -3.77 -2.90
C THR A 50 -5.47 -2.93 -3.98
N GLU A 51 -5.53 -3.38 -5.23
CA GLU A 51 -4.98 -2.67 -6.39
C GLU A 51 -5.63 -1.30 -6.61
N ILE A 52 -6.96 -1.19 -6.48
CA ILE A 52 -7.64 0.11 -6.60
C ILE A 52 -7.27 1.07 -5.46
N LEU A 53 -6.97 0.56 -4.26
CA LEU A 53 -6.45 1.37 -3.15
C LEU A 53 -5.05 1.91 -3.46
N LEU A 54 -4.20 1.10 -4.09
CA LEU A 54 -2.87 1.51 -4.54
C LEU A 54 -2.92 2.57 -5.64
N LEU A 55 -4.02 2.68 -6.38
CA LEU A 55 -4.22 3.75 -7.37
C LEU A 55 -4.73 5.08 -6.76
N ASN A 56 -4.72 5.25 -5.44
CA ASN A 56 -5.17 6.50 -4.81
C ASN A 56 -4.42 7.74 -5.33
N SER A 57 -3.08 7.71 -5.29
CA SER A 57 -2.27 8.84 -5.75
C SER A 57 -2.43 9.05 -7.27
N PHE A 58 -2.58 7.98 -8.04
CA PHE A 58 -2.94 8.07 -9.46
C PHE A 58 -4.26 8.84 -9.67
N MET A 59 -5.33 8.47 -8.96
CA MET A 59 -6.63 9.16 -9.05
C MET A 59 -6.57 10.60 -8.52
N HIS A 60 -5.61 10.92 -7.66
CA HIS A 60 -5.36 12.29 -7.21
C HIS A 60 -4.81 13.16 -8.35
N HIS A 61 -3.80 12.66 -9.08
CA HIS A 61 -3.20 13.34 -10.23
C HIS A 61 -4.10 13.36 -11.47
N PHE A 62 -4.89 12.32 -11.67
CA PHE A 62 -5.80 12.18 -12.80
C PHE A 62 -7.26 12.12 -12.32
N PRO A 63 -7.81 13.23 -11.78
CA PRO A 63 -9.12 13.23 -11.15
C PRO A 63 -10.28 12.98 -12.10
N GLU A 64 -10.06 13.14 -13.41
CA GLU A 64 -11.03 12.98 -14.49
C GLU A 64 -11.10 11.53 -15.01
N VAL A 65 -10.18 10.65 -14.62
CA VAL A 65 -10.22 9.24 -14.99
C VAL A 65 -11.46 8.58 -14.41
N GLN A 66 -12.20 7.86 -15.27
CA GLN A 66 -13.40 7.13 -14.89
C GLN A 66 -13.23 5.64 -15.20
N PHE A 67 -13.12 4.80 -14.17
CA PHE A 67 -13.03 3.35 -14.34
C PHE A 67 -14.32 2.77 -14.94
N GLU A 68 -14.17 2.02 -16.03
CA GLU A 68 -15.25 1.34 -16.75
C GLU A 68 -15.25 -0.17 -16.47
N ASP A 69 -14.07 -0.80 -16.41
CA ASP A 69 -13.90 -2.20 -16.02
C ASP A 69 -12.90 -2.32 -14.85
N LEU A 70 -13.38 -2.89 -13.74
CA LEU A 70 -12.61 -3.12 -12.52
C LEU A 70 -12.19 -4.60 -12.35
N THR A 71 -12.55 -5.44 -13.31
CA THR A 71 -12.53 -6.91 -13.19
C THR A 71 -11.73 -7.59 -14.29
N CYS A 72 -11.31 -6.88 -15.33
CA CYS A 72 -10.45 -7.40 -16.40
C CYS A 72 -9.11 -7.93 -15.89
N GLU A 73 -8.51 -8.86 -16.63
CA GLU A 73 -7.26 -9.52 -16.22
C GLU A 73 -5.99 -8.84 -16.74
N SER A 74 -6.00 -8.32 -17.97
CA SER A 74 -4.82 -7.70 -18.60
C SER A 74 -5.25 -6.67 -19.65
N PRO A 75 -5.06 -5.37 -19.41
CA PRO A 75 -4.44 -4.75 -18.24
C PRO A 75 -5.30 -4.88 -16.97
N ASP A 76 -4.74 -4.56 -15.79
CA ASP A 76 -5.44 -4.70 -14.51
C ASP A 76 -6.77 -3.94 -14.44
N PHE A 77 -6.90 -2.80 -15.11
CA PHE A 77 -8.13 -2.02 -15.17
C PHE A 77 -8.33 -1.36 -16.54
N ILE A 78 -9.58 -1.03 -16.86
CA ILE A 78 -9.94 -0.19 -18.01
C ILE A 78 -10.67 1.04 -17.50
N ALA A 79 -10.30 2.21 -18.01
CA ALA A 79 -10.92 3.48 -17.67
C ALA A 79 -11.06 4.39 -18.89
N LYS A 80 -11.87 5.43 -18.79
CA LYS A 80 -11.98 6.51 -19.75
C LYS A 80 -11.21 7.75 -19.29
N PHE A 81 -10.45 8.37 -20.19
CA PHE A 81 -9.75 9.63 -19.96
C PHE A 81 -9.63 10.42 -21.26
N ASN A 82 -10.09 11.68 -21.30
CA ASN A 82 -10.08 12.54 -22.49
C ASN A 82 -10.62 11.85 -23.75
N ASP A 83 -11.80 11.24 -23.63
CA ASP A 83 -12.48 10.47 -24.68
C ASP A 83 -11.75 9.23 -25.22
N LYS A 84 -10.63 8.84 -24.60
CA LYS A 84 -9.93 7.59 -24.88
C LYS A 84 -10.27 6.52 -23.86
N LYS A 85 -10.38 5.29 -24.32
CA LYS A 85 -10.37 4.08 -23.50
C LYS A 85 -8.92 3.73 -23.17
N ILE A 86 -8.54 3.89 -21.91
CA ILE A 86 -7.19 3.61 -21.42
C ILE A 86 -7.17 2.31 -20.61
N GLY A 87 -6.22 1.44 -20.93
CA GLY A 87 -5.80 0.35 -20.08
C GLY A 87 -4.85 0.83 -18.98
N ILE A 88 -5.03 0.39 -17.75
CA ILE A 88 -4.15 0.71 -16.62
C ILE A 88 -3.57 -0.59 -16.09
N GLU A 89 -2.27 -0.77 -16.30
CA GLU A 89 -1.50 -1.86 -15.72
C GLU A 89 -0.84 -1.38 -14.44
N LEU A 90 -1.03 -2.08 -13.34
CA LEU A 90 -0.48 -1.73 -12.04
C LEU A 90 0.67 -2.68 -11.67
N THR A 91 1.71 -2.14 -11.07
CA THR A 91 2.73 -2.94 -10.38
C THR A 91 3.27 -2.19 -9.19
N GLU A 92 3.59 -2.91 -8.13
CA GLU A 92 4.33 -2.33 -7.02
C GLU A 92 5.84 -2.48 -7.24
N VAL A 93 6.61 -1.49 -6.80
CA VAL A 93 8.06 -1.60 -6.68
C VAL A 93 8.43 -1.96 -5.25
N ILE A 94 9.13 -3.08 -5.11
CA ILE A 94 9.72 -3.51 -3.83
C ILE A 94 11.18 -3.06 -3.85
N ASN A 95 11.51 -2.12 -2.98
CA ASN A 95 12.87 -1.62 -2.85
C ASN A 95 13.72 -2.59 -2.01
N HIS A 96 13.29 -2.92 -0.80
CA HIS A 96 14.04 -3.70 0.17
C HIS A 96 13.40 -5.07 0.38
N LEU A 97 13.69 -6.03 -0.50
CA LEU A 97 13.10 -7.37 -0.43
C LEU A 97 13.42 -8.07 0.90
N GLU A 98 14.61 -7.82 1.44
CA GLU A 98 15.07 -8.29 2.74
C GLU A 98 14.16 -7.83 3.90
N MET A 99 13.54 -6.66 3.77
CA MET A 99 12.66 -6.08 4.78
C MET A 99 11.27 -6.73 4.80
N LYS A 100 10.85 -7.44 3.72
CA LYS A 100 9.53 -8.12 3.69
C LYS A 100 9.36 -9.14 4.81
N LYS A 101 10.44 -9.85 5.19
CA LYS A 101 10.40 -10.80 6.30
C LYS A 101 10.16 -10.09 7.64
N ILE A 102 10.88 -9.00 7.88
CA ILE A 102 10.75 -8.17 9.09
C ILE A 102 9.35 -7.57 9.16
N GLU A 103 8.87 -7.00 8.06
CA GLU A 103 7.53 -6.43 7.92
C GLU A 103 6.44 -7.47 8.20
N SER A 104 6.56 -8.68 7.65
CA SER A 104 5.63 -9.78 7.92
C SER A 104 5.59 -10.14 9.41
N SER A 105 6.75 -10.24 10.07
CA SER A 105 6.83 -10.49 11.51
C SER A 105 6.20 -9.37 12.33
N LEU A 106 6.48 -8.11 11.99
CA LEU A 106 5.88 -6.95 12.66
C LEU A 106 4.35 -6.92 12.52
N ASN A 107 3.82 -7.19 11.33
CA ASN A 107 2.38 -7.26 11.11
C ASN A 107 1.71 -8.35 11.95
N LYS A 108 2.37 -9.49 12.18
CA LYS A 108 1.88 -10.54 13.10
C LYS A 108 1.88 -10.06 14.55
N ILE A 109 2.95 -9.41 15.00
CA ILE A 109 3.05 -8.80 16.35
C ILE A 109 1.92 -7.79 16.54
N PHE A 110 1.72 -6.89 15.56
CA PHE A 110 0.67 -5.88 15.60
C PHE A 110 -0.71 -6.50 15.71
N ARG A 111 -1.02 -7.50 14.88
CA ARG A 111 -2.30 -8.20 14.96
C ARG A 111 -2.54 -8.84 16.33
N GLN A 112 -1.52 -9.47 16.91
CA GLN A 112 -1.65 -10.06 18.25
C GLN A 112 -1.91 -8.99 19.31
N ALA A 113 -1.20 -7.87 19.27
CA ALA A 113 -1.41 -6.75 20.19
C ALA A 113 -2.80 -6.10 20.02
N GLU A 114 -3.27 -5.94 18.78
CA GLU A 114 -4.63 -5.47 18.47
C GLU A 114 -5.68 -6.40 19.09
N ILE A 115 -5.55 -7.72 18.91
CA ILE A 115 -6.49 -8.71 19.47
C ILE A 115 -6.54 -8.60 21.00
N LEU A 116 -5.41 -8.46 21.68
CA LEU A 116 -5.37 -8.31 23.14
C LEU A 116 -6.12 -7.05 23.61
N LEU A 117 -5.97 -5.94 22.88
CA LEU A 117 -6.67 -4.69 23.17
C LEU A 117 -8.18 -4.80 22.87
N GLU A 118 -8.53 -5.44 21.76
CA GLU A 118 -9.93 -5.68 21.38
C GLU A 118 -10.66 -6.56 22.41
N GLN A 119 -10.00 -7.60 22.91
CA GLN A 119 -10.52 -8.50 23.94
C GLN A 119 -10.68 -7.83 25.31
N GLU A 120 -9.80 -6.89 25.67
CA GLU A 120 -9.93 -6.15 26.93
C GLU A 120 -11.08 -5.14 26.87
N ASP A 121 -11.05 -4.21 25.91
CA ASP A 121 -12.10 -3.22 25.70
C ASP A 121 -11.92 -2.53 24.33
N THR A 122 -12.57 -3.09 23.30
CA THR A 122 -12.54 -2.51 21.95
C THR A 122 -13.01 -1.04 21.95
N THR A 123 -14.02 -0.67 22.74
CA THR A 123 -14.59 0.70 22.70
C THR A 123 -13.64 1.75 23.24
N LYS A 124 -12.88 1.40 24.27
CA LYS A 124 -11.82 2.24 24.85
C LYS A 124 -10.62 2.34 23.93
N TYR A 125 -10.20 1.22 23.34
CA TYR A 125 -8.95 1.17 22.59
C TYR A 125 -9.11 1.41 21.08
N ARG A 126 -10.32 1.53 20.52
CA ARG A 126 -10.52 1.84 19.08
C ARG A 126 -9.70 3.04 18.61
N GLY A 127 -9.13 2.94 17.42
CA GLY A 127 -8.22 3.94 16.85
C GLY A 127 -7.18 3.31 15.94
N VAL A 128 -6.47 4.15 15.19
CA VAL A 128 -5.23 3.76 14.50
C VAL A 128 -4.06 4.29 15.30
N TYR A 129 -3.24 3.38 15.85
CA TYR A 129 -2.02 3.68 16.57
C TYR A 129 -0.85 3.61 15.61
N PHE A 130 -0.06 4.68 15.58
CA PHE A 130 1.17 4.77 14.83
C PHE A 130 2.29 4.66 15.85
N LEU A 131 3.11 3.62 15.73
CA LEU A 131 4.15 3.27 16.70
C LEU A 131 5.52 3.38 16.06
N GLU A 132 6.40 4.17 16.66
CA GLU A 132 7.81 4.18 16.32
C GLU A 132 8.56 3.29 17.30
N PHE A 133 9.51 2.49 16.81
CA PHE A 133 10.34 1.60 17.62
C PHE A 133 11.78 2.08 17.67
N HIS A 134 12.51 1.68 18.71
CA HIS A 134 13.96 1.83 18.72
C HIS A 134 14.59 0.95 17.62
N SER A 135 15.71 1.41 17.04
CA SER A 135 16.39 0.77 15.89
C SER A 135 16.80 -0.68 16.12
N ASN A 136 16.91 -1.11 17.37
CA ASN A 136 17.49 -2.39 17.76
C ASN A 136 16.44 -3.49 17.95
N ILE A 137 15.18 -3.26 17.56
CA ILE A 137 14.15 -4.29 17.65
C ILE A 137 14.48 -5.48 16.74
N ARG A 138 14.29 -6.68 17.28
CA ARG A 138 14.57 -7.95 16.62
C ARG A 138 13.33 -8.83 16.63
N PRO A 139 12.41 -8.68 15.65
CA PRO A 139 11.13 -9.38 15.64
C PRO A 139 11.23 -10.83 15.11
N ASP A 140 12.43 -11.38 15.03
CA ASP A 140 12.77 -12.67 14.41
C ASP A 140 12.57 -13.88 15.33
N THR A 141 12.71 -13.71 16.66
CA THR A 141 12.49 -14.80 17.64
C THR A 141 11.14 -14.70 18.34
N LEU A 142 10.61 -15.82 18.82
CA LEU A 142 9.31 -15.87 19.49
C LEU A 142 9.32 -15.13 20.84
N GLU A 143 10.41 -15.27 21.62
CA GLU A 143 10.57 -14.57 22.90
C GLU A 143 10.54 -13.05 22.70
N ASN A 144 11.30 -12.56 21.69
CA ASN A 144 11.30 -11.14 21.37
C ASN A 144 9.93 -10.67 20.90
N GLN A 145 9.22 -11.47 20.09
CA GLN A 145 7.86 -11.14 19.65
C GLN A 145 6.91 -10.95 20.84
N GLN A 146 6.92 -11.85 21.82
CA GLN A 146 6.10 -11.73 23.03
C GLN A 146 6.43 -10.48 23.83
N GLU A 147 7.72 -10.18 24.01
CA GLU A 147 8.15 -8.96 24.70
C GLU A 147 7.67 -7.70 23.96
N ILE A 148 7.82 -7.66 22.63
CA ILE A 148 7.36 -6.53 21.81
C ILE A 148 5.85 -6.34 21.93
N ILE A 149 5.06 -7.42 21.86
CA ILE A 149 3.60 -7.37 22.04
C ILE A 149 3.24 -6.76 23.39
N LEU A 150 3.90 -7.20 24.47
CA LEU A 150 3.67 -6.67 25.82
C LEU A 150 4.05 -5.19 25.93
N ASN A 151 5.16 -4.79 25.30
CA ASN A 151 5.61 -3.40 25.28
C ASN A 151 4.62 -2.50 24.53
N ILE A 152 4.11 -2.95 23.38
CA ILE A 152 3.06 -2.26 22.60
C ILE A 152 1.79 -2.10 23.43
N TYR A 153 1.28 -3.21 23.99
CA TYR A 153 0.07 -3.23 24.78
C TYR A 153 0.16 -2.29 26.00
N LYS A 154 1.28 -2.34 26.74
CA LYS A 154 1.54 -1.42 27.87
C LYS A 154 1.62 0.03 27.41
N SER A 155 2.25 0.30 26.27
CA SER A 155 2.37 1.66 25.73
C SER A 155 1.01 2.26 25.39
N ILE A 156 0.14 1.48 24.72
CA ILE A 156 -1.22 1.91 24.37
C ILE A 156 -2.09 2.12 25.62
N LYS A 157 -2.04 1.21 26.59
CA LYS A 157 -2.81 1.37 27.85
C LYS A 157 -2.42 2.61 28.64
N ARG A 158 -1.13 2.94 28.64
CA ARG A 158 -0.60 4.10 29.39
C ARG A 158 -0.69 5.40 28.60
N GLY A 159 -0.95 5.34 27.29
CA GLY A 159 -0.90 6.49 26.40
C GLY A 159 0.49 7.11 26.27
N LYS A 160 1.57 6.37 26.57
CA LYS A 160 2.97 6.83 26.49
C LYS A 160 3.91 5.68 26.16
N ALA A 161 5.06 6.01 25.58
CA ALA A 161 6.12 5.07 25.20
C ALA A 161 6.55 4.18 26.37
N TYR A 162 6.82 2.90 26.09
CA TYR A 162 7.32 1.93 27.05
C TYR A 162 8.12 0.81 26.37
N GLY A 163 9.25 0.43 26.98
CA GLY A 163 10.09 -0.66 26.50
C GLY A 163 10.68 -0.34 25.11
N CYS A 164 10.42 -1.20 24.14
CA CYS A 164 10.91 -1.03 22.76
C CYS A 164 10.17 0.03 21.93
N VAL A 165 9.02 0.53 22.39
CA VAL A 165 8.26 1.59 21.72
C VAL A 165 8.90 2.93 22.05
N LYS A 166 9.39 3.64 21.04
CA LYS A 166 10.02 4.96 21.15
C LYS A 166 8.98 6.07 21.21
N SER A 167 7.97 6.02 20.36
CA SER A 167 6.88 7.00 20.34
C SER A 167 5.57 6.35 19.91
N LEU A 168 4.45 6.96 20.31
CA LEU A 168 3.14 6.58 19.78
C LEU A 168 2.25 7.80 19.55
N ARG A 169 1.45 7.73 18.51
CA ARG A 169 0.30 8.63 18.33
C ARG A 169 -0.94 7.84 17.96
N LYS A 170 -2.10 8.40 18.27
CA LYS A 170 -3.41 7.80 17.98
C LYS A 170 -4.20 8.71 17.05
N SER A 171 -4.76 8.13 16.00
CA SER A 171 -5.80 8.75 15.19
C SER A 171 -7.14 8.10 15.46
N PHE A 172 -8.22 8.89 15.32
CA PHE A 172 -9.57 8.39 15.56
C PHE A 172 -9.97 7.35 14.50
N HIS A 173 -10.54 6.24 14.95
CA HIS A 173 -11.19 5.23 14.12
C HIS A 173 -12.39 4.66 14.87
N ARG A 174 -13.51 4.46 14.18
CA ARG A 174 -14.82 4.26 14.83
C ARG A 174 -15.04 2.86 15.39
N ARG A 175 -14.41 1.84 14.81
CA ARG A 175 -14.79 0.43 14.99
C ARG A 175 -13.68 -0.47 15.51
N ASN A 176 -12.48 -0.34 14.96
CA ASN A 176 -11.38 -1.28 15.20
C ASN A 176 -10.19 -0.64 15.89
N VAL A 177 -9.35 -1.50 16.47
CA VAL A 177 -8.00 -1.18 16.94
C VAL A 177 -7.05 -1.58 15.82
N PHE A 178 -6.32 -0.62 15.25
CA PHE A 178 -5.27 -0.89 14.28
C PHE A 178 -3.95 -0.34 14.76
N ILE A 179 -2.89 -1.09 14.53
CA ILE A 179 -1.52 -0.72 14.86
C ILE A 179 -0.73 -0.72 13.57
N THR A 180 -0.16 0.42 13.24
CA THR A 180 0.79 0.57 12.14
C THR A 180 2.10 1.11 12.69
N HIS A 181 3.17 0.82 12.00
CA HIS A 181 4.46 1.36 12.37
C HIS A 181 4.62 2.76 11.77
N GLU A 182 5.12 3.68 12.58
CA GLU A 182 5.52 5.03 12.20
C GLU A 182 7.02 5.05 11.96
N TYR A 183 7.43 5.47 10.79
CA TYR A 183 8.82 5.41 10.39
C TYR A 183 9.31 6.83 10.16
N ASN A 184 10.54 7.09 10.62
CA ASN A 184 11.28 8.25 10.16
C ASN A 184 11.90 7.89 8.82
N MET A 185 11.58 8.67 7.79
CA MET A 185 12.24 8.55 6.50
C MET A 185 13.72 8.81 6.68
N ASN A 186 14.56 7.83 6.33
CA ASN A 186 16.00 8.01 6.33
C ASN A 186 16.40 8.74 5.04
N LEU A 187 17.29 9.74 5.15
CA LEU A 187 17.78 10.49 4.00
C LEU A 187 18.52 9.62 2.97
N PHE A 188 18.94 8.41 3.37
CA PHE A 188 19.71 7.47 2.57
C PHE A 188 18.92 6.27 2.03
N ASP A 189 17.59 6.25 2.19
CA ASP A 189 16.76 5.19 1.59
C ASP A 189 16.54 5.51 0.12
N GLU A 190 17.41 5.03 -0.78
CA GLU A 190 17.31 5.28 -2.22
C GLU A 190 16.56 4.17 -2.97
N LEU A 191 15.81 4.53 -4.01
CA LEU A 191 15.28 3.58 -4.99
C LEU A 191 16.13 3.65 -6.26
N CYS A 192 16.92 2.63 -6.52
CA CYS A 192 17.71 2.56 -7.76
C CYS A 192 16.79 2.48 -8.99
N SER A 193 17.06 3.34 -9.99
CA SER A 193 16.31 3.35 -11.26
C SER A 193 16.31 2.00 -11.96
N GLU A 194 17.39 1.22 -11.86
CA GLU A 194 17.50 -0.12 -12.47
C GLU A 194 16.37 -1.06 -12.03
N LYS A 195 15.95 -1.00 -10.77
CA LYS A 195 14.80 -1.80 -10.28
C LYS A 195 13.49 -1.43 -11.00
N ILE A 196 13.32 -0.15 -11.31
CA ILE A 196 12.15 0.33 -12.07
C ILE A 196 12.26 -0.14 -13.53
N LEU A 197 13.46 -0.06 -14.13
CA LEU A 197 13.72 -0.53 -15.49
C LEU A 197 13.44 -2.02 -15.64
N GLU A 198 13.95 -2.86 -14.74
CA GLU A 198 13.70 -4.31 -14.74
C GLU A 198 12.19 -4.64 -14.63
N LEU A 199 11.44 -3.86 -13.85
CA LEU A 199 9.98 -4.02 -13.76
C LEU A 199 9.30 -3.67 -15.08
N ILE A 200 9.72 -2.59 -15.73
CA ILE A 200 9.21 -2.19 -17.04
C ILE A 200 9.51 -3.26 -18.08
N GLU A 201 10.73 -3.79 -18.12
CA GLU A 201 11.14 -4.86 -19.05
C GLU A 201 10.26 -6.11 -18.89
N LYS A 202 10.06 -6.58 -17.64
CA LYS A 202 9.17 -7.72 -17.35
C LYS A 202 7.72 -7.48 -17.78
N LYS A 203 7.25 -6.23 -17.72
CA LYS A 203 5.89 -5.87 -18.18
C LYS A 203 5.82 -5.72 -19.70
N ASN A 204 6.89 -5.25 -20.35
CA ASN A 204 6.98 -5.19 -21.81
C ASN A 204 6.83 -6.57 -22.44
N GLU A 205 7.42 -7.61 -21.84
CA GLU A 205 7.27 -9.01 -22.30
C GLU A 205 5.81 -9.51 -22.28
N LYS A 206 5.00 -8.99 -21.34
CA LYS A 206 3.58 -9.37 -21.19
C LYS A 206 2.63 -8.53 -22.03
N PHE A 207 3.06 -7.34 -22.43
CA PHE A 207 2.25 -6.39 -23.19
C PHE A 207 1.53 -6.99 -24.42
N PRO A 208 2.14 -7.90 -25.21
CA PRO A 208 1.45 -8.50 -26.37
C PRO A 208 0.17 -9.27 -26.04
N TYR A 209 -0.05 -9.66 -24.78
CA TYR A 209 -1.22 -10.40 -24.33
C TYR A 209 -2.33 -9.49 -23.77
N TYR A 210 -2.15 -8.18 -23.78
CA TYR A 210 -3.09 -7.24 -23.16
C TYR A 210 -4.23 -6.93 -24.13
N ASP A 211 -5.39 -6.54 -23.60
CA ASP A 211 -6.56 -6.16 -24.38
C ASP A 211 -6.19 -5.06 -25.41
N THR A 212 -6.30 -5.40 -26.69
CA THR A 212 -5.97 -4.50 -27.81
C THR A 212 -7.12 -3.56 -28.19
N SER A 213 -8.28 -3.65 -27.51
CA SER A 213 -9.42 -2.76 -27.71
C SER A 213 -9.28 -1.40 -27.03
N VAL A 214 -8.21 -1.19 -26.24
CA VAL A 214 -7.90 0.10 -25.60
C VAL A 214 -7.11 1.00 -26.55
N ASP A 215 -7.37 2.30 -26.50
CA ASP A 215 -6.66 3.30 -27.32
C ASP A 215 -5.23 3.52 -26.81
N GLU A 216 -5.04 3.47 -25.50
CA GLU A 216 -3.75 3.59 -24.84
C GLU A 216 -3.66 2.58 -23.69
N CYS A 217 -2.46 2.11 -23.38
CA CYS A 217 -2.21 1.31 -22.19
C CYS A 217 -1.09 1.97 -21.38
N TRP A 218 -1.39 2.31 -20.13
CA TRP A 218 -0.51 3.03 -19.21
C TRP A 218 0.00 2.06 -18.16
N LEU A 219 1.31 2.12 -17.87
CA LEU A 219 1.92 1.39 -16.78
C LEU A 219 2.08 2.31 -15.56
N VAL A 220 1.50 1.90 -14.44
CA VAL A 220 1.55 2.63 -13.17
C VAL A 220 2.34 1.80 -12.16
N ILE A 221 3.55 2.26 -11.86
CA ILE A 221 4.47 1.65 -10.91
C ILE A 221 4.29 2.36 -9.57
N VAL A 222 3.94 1.63 -8.51
CA VAL A 222 3.58 2.20 -7.22
C VAL A 222 4.58 1.83 -6.14
N SER A 223 5.00 2.83 -5.36
CA SER A 223 5.63 2.63 -4.06
C SER A 223 4.59 2.83 -2.95
N ASP A 224 4.12 1.74 -2.34
CA ASP A 224 3.30 1.82 -1.13
C ASP A 224 4.17 2.14 0.08
N MET A 225 4.31 3.43 0.38
CA MET A 225 5.13 3.92 1.49
C MET A 225 4.60 3.54 2.88
N ASN A 226 3.43 2.90 2.98
CA ASN A 226 3.01 2.24 4.22
C ASN A 226 3.78 0.92 4.45
N SER A 227 4.25 0.29 3.38
CA SER A 227 5.12 -0.88 3.42
C SER A 227 6.57 -0.49 3.61
N ILE A 228 7.27 -1.14 4.55
CA ILE A 228 8.71 -0.91 4.77
C ILE A 228 9.49 -1.19 3.49
N ALA A 229 9.16 -2.32 2.87
CA ALA A 229 9.92 -2.83 1.76
C ALA A 229 9.79 -1.98 0.49
N SER A 230 8.77 -1.12 0.39
CA SER A 230 8.53 -0.29 -0.80
C SER A 230 9.00 1.15 -0.63
N ARG A 231 9.63 1.49 0.51
CA ARG A 231 10.05 2.85 0.83
C ARG A 231 11.29 3.31 0.11
N TYR A 232 11.31 4.62 -0.10
CA TYR A 232 12.45 5.38 -0.60
C TYR A 232 12.25 6.88 -0.33
N THR A 233 13.33 7.65 -0.34
CA THR A 233 13.38 9.11 -0.18
C THR A 233 13.60 9.79 -1.53
N PHE A 234 14.45 9.21 -2.38
CA PHE A 234 14.70 9.67 -3.74
C PHE A 234 14.99 8.51 -4.69
N ILE A 235 14.82 8.75 -5.99
CA ILE A 235 15.19 7.79 -7.04
C ILE A 235 16.63 8.09 -7.45
N GLN A 236 17.53 7.14 -7.25
CA GLN A 236 18.92 7.24 -7.68
C GLN A 236 19.01 7.04 -9.20
N ASP A 237 19.91 7.79 -9.84
CA ASP A 237 20.17 7.73 -11.29
C ASP A 237 18.92 7.88 -12.17
N LYS A 238 18.01 8.77 -11.74
CA LYS A 238 16.73 9.05 -12.41
C LYS A 238 16.87 9.32 -13.92
N GLU A 239 17.99 9.90 -14.36
CA GLU A 239 18.26 10.19 -15.78
C GLU A 239 18.20 8.93 -16.66
N HIS A 240 18.50 7.75 -16.13
CA HIS A 240 18.38 6.48 -16.86
C HIS A 240 16.94 6.14 -17.24
N LEU A 241 15.95 6.63 -16.47
CA LEU A 241 14.53 6.41 -16.77
C LEU A 241 14.10 7.09 -18.08
N HIS A 242 14.78 8.15 -18.51
CA HIS A 242 14.50 8.84 -19.77
C HIS A 242 14.86 8.01 -21.02
N GLN A 243 15.63 6.94 -20.86
CA GLN A 243 16.06 6.08 -21.97
C GLN A 243 15.13 4.87 -22.18
N VAL A 244 14.05 4.76 -21.40
CA VAL A 244 13.11 3.64 -21.45
C VAL A 244 12.49 3.49 -22.83
N LYS A 245 12.65 2.30 -23.41
CA LYS A 245 11.88 1.85 -24.58
C LYS A 245 10.83 0.86 -24.11
N SER A 246 9.57 1.16 -24.40
CA SER A 246 8.45 0.35 -23.95
C SER A 246 7.24 0.51 -24.88
N PRO A 247 6.45 -0.55 -25.11
CA PRO A 247 5.18 -0.48 -25.83
C PRO A 247 4.06 0.23 -25.04
N PHE A 248 4.20 0.41 -23.72
CA PHE A 248 3.24 1.21 -22.94
C PHE A 248 3.24 2.66 -23.44
N HIS A 249 2.05 3.25 -23.53
CA HIS A 249 1.87 4.60 -24.06
C HIS A 249 2.38 5.66 -23.09
N LYS A 250 2.17 5.42 -21.79
CA LYS A 250 2.68 6.24 -20.69
C LYS A 250 3.17 5.36 -19.56
N ILE A 251 4.19 5.83 -18.85
CA ILE A 251 4.73 5.14 -17.68
C ILE A 251 4.89 6.14 -16.55
N PHE A 252 4.28 5.83 -15.41
CA PHE A 252 4.36 6.66 -14.21
C PHE A 252 4.94 5.84 -13.07
N HIS A 253 5.84 6.44 -12.31
CA HIS A 253 6.14 6.00 -10.96
C HIS A 253 5.41 6.91 -9.96
N ILE A 254 4.70 6.31 -9.01
CA ILE A 254 3.81 6.99 -8.10
C ILE A 254 4.09 6.54 -6.67
N GLU A 255 4.17 7.50 -5.77
CA GLU A 255 4.37 7.31 -4.35
C GLU A 255 3.07 7.64 -3.59
N ASN A 256 2.62 6.72 -2.72
CA ASN A 256 1.24 6.71 -2.21
C ASN A 256 1.01 7.40 -0.84
N LEU A 257 2.05 7.83 -0.13
CA LEU A 257 1.95 8.56 1.12
C LEU A 257 1.90 10.07 0.90
N CYS A 258 2.86 10.66 0.19
CA CYS A 258 2.87 12.10 -0.10
C CYS A 258 2.20 12.43 -1.42
N GLY A 259 2.08 11.46 -2.32
CA GLY A 259 1.44 11.64 -3.60
C GLY A 259 2.40 12.09 -4.69
N ASN A 260 3.70 11.81 -4.59
CA ASN A 260 4.62 12.23 -5.64
C ASN A 260 4.42 11.39 -6.91
N ILE A 261 4.56 12.03 -8.07
CA ILE A 261 4.50 11.39 -9.38
C ILE A 261 5.75 11.72 -10.18
N THR A 262 6.34 10.71 -10.81
CA THR A 262 7.40 10.83 -11.80
C THR A 262 6.89 10.25 -13.11
N SER A 263 6.77 11.10 -14.14
CA SER A 263 6.56 10.63 -15.51
C SER A 263 7.88 10.12 -16.07
N ILE A 264 7.90 8.85 -16.47
CA ILE A 264 9.05 8.16 -17.06
C ILE A 264 8.96 8.23 -18.58
N LYS A 265 7.74 8.01 -19.11
CA LYS A 265 7.37 8.12 -20.51
C LYS A 265 5.97 8.73 -20.64
#